data_AF-A0A2B2B4Y1-F1
#
_entry.id   AF-A0A2B2B4Y1-F1
#
_cell.length_a   1.000
_cell.length_b   1.000
_cell.length_c   1.000
_cell.angle_alpha   90.00
_cell.angle_beta   90.00
_cell.angle_gamma   90.00
#
_symmetry.space_group_name_H-M   'P 1'
#
loop_
_entity.id
_entity.type
_entity.pdbx_description
1 polymer ?
#
loop_
_entity_poly.entity_id
_entity_poly.type
_entity_poly.pdbx_seq_one_letter_code
_entity_poly.pdbx_strand_id
1 'polypeptide(L)'
;MKEEIARVLAMVQEGKIDADQGSELIQVLKAKEVAGSSLIGKPTKYVDKTLKVRVVSKENDNVTVNLPVKLIKAVLKAGHSIASSIPQSEKYVKDLDIHLIIEAIENELEGQIVDVKSANGDTVSVIIE
;
A
#
# COMPACT_ATOMS: atom_id res chain seq x y z
N MET A 1 -9.59 4.18 -28.31
CA MET A 1 -8.21 4.71 -28.21
C MET A 1 -7.65 5.30 -29.51
N LYS A 2 -7.39 4.52 -30.57
CA LYS A 2 -6.80 5.09 -31.82
C LYS A 2 -7.66 6.20 -32.42
N GLU A 3 -8.98 6.06 -32.40
CA GLU A 3 -9.92 7.08 -32.88
C GLU A 3 -9.90 8.36 -32.02
N GLU A 4 -9.79 8.25 -30.69
CA GLU A 4 -9.78 9.41 -29.79
C GLU A 4 -8.46 10.19 -29.91
N ILE A 5 -7.33 9.48 -30.02
CA ILE A 5 -6.02 10.11 -30.26
C ILE A 5 -5.99 10.75 -31.65
N ALA A 6 -6.54 10.09 -32.68
CA ALA A 6 -6.65 10.66 -34.02
C ALA A 6 -7.49 11.95 -34.02
N ARG A 7 -8.53 12.03 -33.18
CA ARG A 7 -9.36 13.23 -33.02
C ARG A 7 -8.59 14.38 -32.37
N VAL A 8 -7.78 14.11 -31.35
CA VAL A 8 -6.92 15.14 -30.73
C VAL A 8 -5.84 15.61 -31.71
N LEU A 9 -5.20 14.71 -32.45
CA LEU A 9 -4.22 15.06 -33.48
C LEU A 9 -4.84 15.90 -34.61
N ALA A 10 -6.08 15.60 -35.02
CA ALA A 10 -6.82 16.40 -35.97
C ALA A 10 -7.10 17.82 -35.44
N MET A 11 -7.43 17.97 -34.15
CA MET A 11 -7.62 19.29 -33.53
C MET A 11 -6.33 20.12 -33.48
N VAL A 12 -5.18 19.48 -33.28
CA VAL A 12 -3.85 20.13 -33.37
C VAL A 12 -3.56 20.56 -34.81
N GLN A 13 -3.82 19.67 -35.79
CA GLN A 13 -3.60 19.96 -37.21
C GLN A 13 -4.51 21.07 -37.73
N GLU A 14 -5.75 21.15 -37.24
CA GLU A 14 -6.71 22.21 -37.53
C GLU A 14 -6.41 23.53 -36.78
N GLY A 15 -5.40 23.55 -35.90
CA GLY A 15 -5.01 24.73 -35.12
C GLY A 15 -6.01 25.14 -34.03
N LYS A 16 -6.94 24.25 -33.66
CA LYS A 16 -7.93 24.50 -32.60
C LYS A 16 -7.31 24.44 -31.20
N ILE A 17 -6.20 23.71 -31.06
CA ILE A 17 -5.41 23.56 -29.86
C ILE A 17 -3.93 23.56 -30.24
N ASP A 18 -3.06 23.97 -29.33
CA ASP A 18 -1.61 23.88 -29.52
C ASP A 18 -1.05 22.48 -29.20
N ALA A 19 0.24 22.29 -29.46
CA ALA A 19 0.92 21.01 -29.25
C ALA A 19 0.98 20.60 -27.77
N ASP A 20 1.05 21.57 -26.85
CA ASP A 20 1.14 21.30 -25.41
C ASP A 20 -0.23 20.86 -24.88
N GLN A 21 -1.30 21.55 -25.27
CA GLN A 21 -2.68 21.19 -24.99
C GLN A 21 -3.05 19.82 -25.59
N GLY A 22 -2.60 19.53 -26.80
CA GLY A 22 -2.77 18.23 -27.43
C GLY A 22 -2.08 17.10 -26.65
N SER A 23 -0.86 17.35 -26.17
CA SER A 23 -0.10 16.40 -25.34
C SER A 23 -0.82 16.08 -24.03
N GLU A 24 -1.34 17.10 -23.34
CA GLU A 24 -2.07 16.94 -22.08
C GLU A 24 -3.36 16.12 -22.26
N LEU A 25 -4.14 16.40 -23.31
CA LEU A 25 -5.35 15.63 -23.63
C LEU A 25 -5.04 14.16 -23.94
N ILE A 26 -3.97 13.89 -24.68
CA ILE A 26 -3.52 12.51 -24.96
C ILE A 26 -3.08 11.80 -23.67
N GLN A 27 -2.42 12.50 -22.76
CA GLN A 27 -2.03 11.94 -21.46
C GLN A 27 -3.25 11.57 -20.60
N VAL A 28 -4.27 12.43 -20.57
CA VAL A 28 -5.54 12.15 -19.86
C VAL A 28 -6.26 10.95 -20.49
N LEU A 29 -6.29 10.84 -21.82
CA LEU A 29 -6.89 9.70 -22.53
C LEU A 29 -6.14 8.38 -22.24
N LYS A 30 -4.80 8.42 -22.21
CA LYS A 30 -3.97 7.28 -21.80
C LYS A 30 -4.22 6.89 -20.35
N ALA A 31 -4.30 7.86 -19.43
CA ALA A 31 -4.56 7.60 -18.01
C ALA A 31 -5.95 6.97 -17.77
N LYS A 32 -6.95 7.33 -18.59
CA LYS A 32 -8.30 6.75 -18.54
C LYS A 32 -8.35 5.30 -19.02
N GLU A 33 -7.49 4.90 -19.97
CA GLU A 33 -7.37 3.51 -20.42
C GLU A 33 -6.73 2.62 -19.35
N VAL A 34 -5.71 3.12 -18.64
CA VAL A 34 -5.11 2.43 -17.49
C VAL A 34 -6.15 2.20 -16.37
N ALA A 35 -7.16 3.06 -16.26
CA ALA A 35 -8.26 2.89 -15.32
C ALA A 35 -9.36 1.93 -15.80
N GLY A 36 -9.41 1.59 -17.10
CA GLY A 36 -10.49 0.81 -17.72
C GLY A 36 -10.17 -0.65 -18.03
N SER A 37 -8.92 -1.11 -17.83
CA SER A 37 -8.49 -2.49 -18.13
C SER A 37 -7.86 -3.21 -16.93
N SER A 38 -8.40 -3.01 -15.73
CA SER A 38 -7.94 -3.69 -14.51
C SER A 38 -9.07 -4.52 -13.88
N LEU A 39 -9.44 -5.63 -14.54
CA LEU A 39 -9.88 -6.84 -13.82
C LEU A 39 -8.69 -7.73 -13.42
N ILE A 40 -7.46 -7.22 -13.58
CA ILE A 40 -6.22 -7.72 -12.98
C ILE A 40 -5.62 -6.49 -12.31
N GLY A 41 -5.51 -6.54 -10.98
CA GLY A 41 -5.42 -5.38 -10.10
C GLY A 41 -4.46 -4.29 -10.57
N LYS A 42 -4.87 -3.02 -10.37
CA LYS A 42 -3.95 -1.90 -10.20
C LYS A 42 -2.74 -2.39 -9.40
N PRO A 43 -1.51 -1.93 -9.68
CA PRO A 43 -0.45 -2.05 -8.69
C PRO A 43 -0.99 -1.39 -7.42
N THR A 44 -1.47 -2.21 -6.48
CA THR A 44 -1.92 -1.75 -5.18
C THR A 44 -0.65 -1.24 -4.57
N LYS A 45 -0.57 0.08 -4.35
CA LYS A 45 0.60 0.63 -3.68
C LYS A 45 0.73 -0.16 -2.39
N TYR A 46 1.91 -0.63 -2.03
CA TYR A 46 2.08 -1.47 -0.85
C TYR A 46 1.39 -0.92 0.41
N VAL A 47 1.33 0.41 0.54
CA VAL A 47 0.59 1.11 1.60
C VAL A 47 -0.91 0.75 1.68
N ASP A 48 -1.55 0.30 0.60
CA ASP A 48 -2.95 -0.12 0.53
C ASP A 48 -3.17 -1.56 1.04
N LYS A 49 -2.11 -2.35 1.27
CA LYS A 49 -2.18 -3.72 1.76
C LYS A 49 -2.54 -3.79 3.24
N THR A 50 -2.83 -5.00 3.71
CA THR A 50 -3.22 -5.31 5.08
C THR A 50 -2.32 -6.41 5.65
N LEU A 51 -1.71 -6.13 6.80
CA LEU A 51 -1.10 -7.16 7.63
C LEU A 51 -2.21 -7.98 8.29
N LYS A 52 -2.22 -9.27 8.01
CA LYS A 52 -3.15 -10.23 8.60
C LYS A 52 -2.40 -11.16 9.52
N VAL A 53 -2.88 -11.25 10.77
CA VAL A 53 -2.44 -12.27 11.73
C VAL A 53 -3.60 -13.22 11.96
N ARG A 54 -3.33 -14.51 11.84
CA ARG A 54 -4.27 -15.59 12.15
C ARG A 54 -3.61 -16.52 13.14
N VAL A 55 -4.21 -16.68 14.30
CA VAL A 55 -3.87 -17.73 15.26
C VAL A 55 -5.07 -18.63 15.36
N VAL A 56 -4.87 -19.92 15.16
CA VAL A 56 -5.87 -20.95 15.41
C VAL A 56 -5.26 -21.94 16.36
N SER A 57 -5.78 -22.02 17.58
CA SER A 57 -5.35 -23.04 18.53
C SER A 57 -6.25 -24.27 18.45
N LYS A 58 -5.74 -25.42 18.89
CA LYS A 58 -6.52 -26.64 19.04
C LYS A 58 -7.67 -26.49 20.05
N GLU A 59 -7.48 -25.64 21.06
CA GLU A 59 -8.46 -25.36 22.11
C GLU A 59 -9.49 -24.29 21.69
N ASN A 60 -9.41 -23.83 20.44
CA ASN A 60 -10.34 -22.89 19.80
C ASN A 60 -10.21 -21.44 20.29
N ASP A 61 -9.12 -21.11 20.97
CA ASP A 61 -8.64 -19.73 21.15
C ASP A 61 -8.11 -19.23 19.81
N ASN A 62 -8.94 -18.45 19.11
CA ASN A 62 -8.63 -17.94 17.78
C ASN A 62 -8.38 -16.44 17.81
N VAL A 63 -7.31 -15.99 17.16
CA VAL A 63 -6.97 -14.56 17.04
C VAL A 63 -7.00 -14.17 15.56
N THR A 64 -7.74 -13.10 15.27
CA THR A 64 -7.82 -12.51 13.93
C THR A 64 -7.47 -11.03 14.00
N VAL A 65 -6.37 -10.65 13.37
CA VAL A 65 -5.95 -9.25 13.24
C VAL A 65 -5.94 -8.86 11.77
N ASN A 66 -6.51 -7.70 11.45
CA ASN A 66 -6.45 -7.10 10.13
C ASN A 66 -5.98 -5.65 10.30
N LEU A 67 -4.73 -5.39 9.97
CA LEU A 67 -4.09 -4.11 10.22
C LEU A 67 -3.62 -3.49 8.89
N PRO A 68 -4.35 -2.49 8.36
CA PRO A 68 -3.95 -1.81 7.13
C PRO A 68 -2.56 -1.18 7.27
N VAL A 69 -1.72 -1.33 6.24
CA VAL A 69 -0.35 -0.79 6.24
C VAL A 69 -0.35 0.74 6.43
N LYS A 70 -1.35 1.45 5.87
CA LYS A 70 -1.54 2.89 6.15
C LYS A 70 -1.69 3.20 7.64
N LEU A 71 -2.43 2.37 8.37
CA LEU A 71 -2.67 2.57 9.79
C LEU A 71 -1.39 2.34 10.59
N ILE A 72 -0.63 1.28 10.26
CA ILE A 72 0.69 1.01 10.85
C ILE A 72 1.60 2.23 10.67
N LYS A 73 1.68 2.75 9.45
CA LYS A 73 2.49 3.93 9.13
C LYS A 73 2.04 5.17 9.92
N ALA A 74 0.73 5.41 10.04
CA ALA A 74 0.20 6.53 10.80
C ALA A 74 0.55 6.42 12.29
N VAL A 75 0.40 5.22 12.86
CA VAL A 75 0.76 4.94 14.26
C VAL A 75 2.26 5.10 14.50
N LEU A 76 3.12 4.64 13.59
CA LEU A 76 4.57 4.84 13.72
C LEU A 76 4.94 6.33 13.70
N LYS A 77 4.35 7.11 12.79
CA LYS A 77 4.61 8.57 12.69
C LYS A 77 4.14 9.35 13.92
N ALA A 78 2.89 9.18 14.31
CA ALA A 78 2.30 9.95 15.40
C ALA A 78 2.61 9.36 16.78
N GLY A 79 2.50 8.03 16.89
CA GLY A 79 2.66 7.30 18.14
C GLY A 79 4.08 7.33 18.68
N HIS A 80 5.11 7.33 17.81
CA HIS A 80 6.49 7.50 18.29
C HIS A 80 6.67 8.84 18.98
N SER A 81 6.23 9.95 18.38
CA SER A 81 6.35 11.28 18.99
C SER A 81 5.63 11.36 20.34
N ILE A 82 4.46 10.73 20.46
CA ILE A 82 3.70 10.69 21.72
C ILE A 82 4.45 9.85 22.76
N ALA A 83 4.90 8.65 22.39
CA ALA A 83 5.60 7.74 23.29
C ALA A 83 6.96 8.29 23.76
N SER A 84 7.68 8.99 22.90
CA SER A 84 8.94 9.68 23.24
C SER A 84 8.72 10.84 24.21
N SER A 85 7.51 11.42 24.24
CA SER A 85 7.17 12.53 25.15
C SER A 85 6.70 12.06 26.54
N ILE A 86 6.48 10.76 26.73
CA ILE A 86 6.06 10.18 28.01
C ILE A 86 7.29 9.56 28.69
N PRO A 87 7.72 10.04 29.88
CA PRO A 87 8.98 9.63 30.52
C PRO A 87 9.11 8.11 30.76
N GLN A 88 7.99 7.44 31.01
CA GLN A 88 7.95 6.00 31.28
C GLN A 88 8.19 5.16 30.01
N SER A 89 7.81 5.68 28.83
CA SER A 89 7.95 4.99 27.55
C SER A 89 9.14 5.45 26.72
N GLU A 90 9.67 6.66 26.96
CA GLU A 90 10.78 7.26 26.20
C GLU A 90 11.97 6.31 26.05
N LYS A 91 12.38 5.64 27.15
CA LYS A 91 13.51 4.69 27.14
C LYS A 91 13.37 3.51 26.17
N TYR A 92 12.16 3.19 25.72
CA TYR A 92 11.90 2.09 24.79
C TYR A 92 11.85 2.54 23.33
N VAL A 93 11.68 3.83 23.08
CA VAL A 93 11.43 4.36 21.73
C VAL A 93 12.49 5.34 21.26
N LYS A 94 13.25 5.98 22.16
CA LYS A 94 14.19 7.05 21.83
C LYS A 94 15.28 6.66 20.82
N ASP A 95 15.67 5.39 20.78
CA ASP A 95 16.75 4.88 19.92
C ASP A 95 16.22 4.19 18.65
N LEU A 96 14.90 4.23 18.42
CA LEU A 96 14.29 3.65 17.22
C LEU A 96 14.36 4.63 16.05
N ASP A 97 14.99 4.20 14.94
CA ASP A 97 14.91 4.92 13.68
C ASP A 97 13.58 4.63 12.98
N ILE A 98 12.59 5.46 13.27
CA ILE A 98 11.25 5.35 12.67
C ILE A 98 11.27 5.63 11.17
N HIS A 99 12.19 6.48 10.69
CA HIS A 99 12.28 6.77 9.26
C HIS A 99 12.72 5.53 8.49
N LEU A 100 13.75 4.83 8.98
CA LEU A 100 14.20 3.57 8.41
C LEU A 100 13.10 2.50 8.41
N ILE A 101 12.32 2.39 9.49
CA ILE A 101 11.20 1.42 9.55
C ILE A 101 10.11 1.77 8.53
N ILE A 102 9.75 3.05 8.42
CA ILE A 102 8.75 3.51 7.45
C ILE A 102 9.23 3.28 6.02
N GLU A 103 10.50 3.55 5.74
CA GLU A 103 11.12 3.32 4.44
C GLU A 103 11.18 1.81 4.10
N ALA A 104 11.49 0.95 5.06
CA ALA A 104 11.46 -0.49 4.88
C ALA A 104 10.04 -1.02 4.60
N ILE A 105 9.03 -0.44 5.26
CA ILE A 105 7.62 -0.71 4.94
C ILE A 105 7.32 -0.24 3.51
N GLU A 106 7.80 0.92 3.08
CA GLU A 106 7.57 1.42 1.72
C GLU A 106 8.28 0.59 0.63
N ASN A 107 9.35 -0.13 0.97
CA ASN A 107 10.15 -0.96 0.06
C ASN A 107 9.75 -2.46 0.00
N GLU A 108 8.47 -2.72 0.33
CA GLU A 108 7.67 -3.88 -0.11
C GLU A 108 8.13 -5.29 0.32
N LEU A 109 7.60 -5.76 1.47
CA LEU A 109 7.56 -7.18 1.85
C LEU A 109 6.14 -7.73 1.65
N GLU A 110 5.89 -8.37 0.51
CA GLU A 110 4.60 -9.02 0.23
C GLU A 110 4.63 -10.52 0.51
N GLY A 111 3.51 -11.05 0.98
CA GLY A 111 3.34 -12.49 1.18
C GLY A 111 3.55 -12.93 2.63
N GLN A 112 3.86 -14.21 2.79
CA GLN A 112 3.89 -14.88 4.08
C GLN A 112 5.19 -14.57 4.84
N ILE A 113 5.05 -14.06 6.05
CA ILE A 113 6.16 -13.69 6.96
C ILE A 113 6.37 -14.77 8.01
N VAL A 114 5.27 -15.32 8.53
CA VAL A 114 5.28 -16.37 9.57
C VAL A 114 4.31 -17.47 9.16
N ASP A 115 4.76 -18.72 9.26
CA ASP A 115 3.93 -19.93 9.22
C ASP A 115 4.45 -20.90 10.27
N VAL A 116 3.64 -21.08 11.30
CA VAL A 116 3.91 -22.00 12.41
C VAL A 116 2.86 -23.08 12.39
N LYS A 117 3.33 -24.32 12.52
CA LYS A 117 2.51 -25.49 12.80
C LYS A 117 3.09 -26.17 14.02
N SER A 118 2.39 -26.06 15.15
CA SER A 118 2.77 -26.68 16.41
C SER A 118 2.46 -28.18 16.39
N ALA A 119 3.25 -28.97 17.11
CA ALA A 119 2.96 -30.38 17.35
C ALA A 119 1.60 -30.61 18.03
N ASN A 120 1.11 -29.60 18.77
CA ASN A 120 -0.16 -29.65 19.47
C ASN A 120 -1.37 -29.30 18.58
N GLY A 121 -1.14 -28.94 17.31
CA GLY A 121 -2.20 -28.59 16.35
C GLY A 121 -2.49 -27.09 16.24
N ASP A 122 -1.78 -26.24 16.98
CA ASP A 122 -1.90 -24.79 16.85
C ASP A 122 -1.22 -24.29 15.57
N THR A 123 -1.82 -23.28 14.95
CA THR A 123 -1.27 -22.64 13.75
C THR A 123 -1.20 -21.13 13.93
N VAL A 124 -0.13 -20.54 13.41
CA VAL A 124 0.04 -19.09 13.35
C VAL A 124 0.43 -18.72 11.93
N SER A 125 -0.32 -17.82 11.30
CA SER A 125 0.09 -17.18 10.05
C SER A 125 0.16 -15.66 10.21
N VAL A 126 1.20 -15.08 9.63
CA VAL A 126 1.35 -13.63 9.46
C VAL A 126 1.63 -13.39 8.00
N ILE A 127 0.76 -12.65 7.33
CA ILE A 127 0.82 -12.38 5.89
C ILE A 127 0.51 -10.91 5.61
N ILE A 128 1.17 -10.34 4.60
CA ILE A 128 0.82 -9.03 4.05
C ILE A 128 0.20 -9.25 2.68
N GLU A 129 -1.06 -8.84 2.51
CA GLU A 129 -1.83 -8.89 1.26
C GLU A 129 -2.75 -7.66 1.08
#